data_AF-A0A554LT88-F1
#
_entry.id   AF-A0A554LT88-F1
#
_cell.length_a   1.000
_cell.length_b   1.000
_cell.length_c   1.000
_cell.angle_alpha   90.00
_cell.angle_beta   90.00
_cell.angle_gamma   90.00
#
_symmetry.space_group_name_H-M   'P 1'
#
loop_
_entity.id
_entity.type
_entity.pdbx_description
1 polymer ?
#
loop_
_entity_poly.entity_id
_entity_poly.type
_entity_poly.pdbx_seq_one_letter_code
_entity_poly.pdbx_strand_id
1 'polypeptide(L)'
;EITSDSVSNVQIKAALRQAAKDVTKGITLSQSLSNHPKLFPGIITSIIKVGEESGTLDKAMTELKSFFEAELKNQLRIFSSMIEPILTLFIGVVIAFAVLSLISPIYQIVGDVSKG
;
A
#
# COMPACT_ATOMS: atom_id res chain seq x y z
N GLU A 1 -14.71 -21.39 3.34
CA GLU A 1 -13.67 -22.01 4.21
C GLU A 1 -12.28 -21.95 3.56
N ILE A 2 -12.10 -22.54 2.37
CA ILE A 2 -10.81 -22.58 1.63
C ILE A 2 -10.20 -21.17 1.41
N THR A 3 -10.98 -20.18 0.97
CA THR A 3 -10.48 -18.81 0.74
C THR A 3 -9.94 -18.13 2.00
N SER A 4 -10.46 -18.47 3.18
CA SER A 4 -9.98 -17.89 4.44
C SER A 4 -8.57 -18.39 4.79
N ASP A 5 -8.20 -19.60 4.35
CA ASP A 5 -6.89 -20.18 4.62
C ASP A 5 -5.80 -19.69 3.68
N SER A 6 -6.18 -19.13 2.53
CA SER A 6 -5.26 -18.44 1.60
C SER A 6 -4.82 -17.05 2.09
N VAL A 7 -5.43 -16.51 3.16
CA VAL A 7 -5.12 -15.18 3.69
C VAL A 7 -4.18 -15.30 4.89
N SER A 8 -3.03 -14.60 4.83
CA SER A 8 -2.02 -14.57 5.90
C SER A 8 -2.43 -13.72 7.12
N ASN A 9 -3.26 -12.69 6.90
CA ASN A 9 -3.70 -11.81 7.97
C ASN A 9 -4.78 -12.48 8.85
N VAL A 10 -4.46 -12.69 10.12
CA VAL A 10 -5.33 -13.34 11.12
C VAL A 10 -6.67 -12.61 11.31
N GLN A 11 -6.67 -11.28 11.24
CA GLN A 11 -7.89 -10.46 11.43
C GLN A 11 -8.83 -10.60 10.23
N ILE A 12 -8.28 -10.61 9.01
CA ILE A 12 -9.07 -10.82 7.78
C ILE A 12 -9.59 -12.27 7.74
N LYS A 13 -8.76 -13.25 8.10
CA LYS A 13 -9.17 -14.66 8.20
C LYS A 13 -10.32 -14.81 9.20
N ALA A 14 -10.24 -14.19 10.37
CA ALA A 14 -11.31 -14.22 11.37
C ALA A 14 -12.60 -13.58 10.84
N ALA A 15 -12.51 -12.41 10.21
CA ALA A 15 -13.66 -11.72 9.62
C ALA A 15 -14.33 -12.55 8.50
N LEU A 16 -13.55 -13.20 7.62
CA LEU A 16 -14.07 -14.07 6.56
C LEU A 16 -14.75 -15.33 7.12
N ARG A 17 -14.20 -15.93 8.18
CA ARG A 17 -14.82 -17.07 8.85
C ARG A 17 -16.12 -16.67 9.55
N GLN A 18 -16.15 -15.48 10.14
CA GLN A 18 -17.37 -14.94 10.73
C GLN A 18 -18.43 -14.67 9.66
N ALA A 19 -18.06 -14.03 8.56
CA ALA A 19 -18.94 -13.78 7.42
C ALA A 19 -19.54 -15.07 6.85
N ALA A 20 -18.75 -16.13 6.71
CA ALA A 20 -19.26 -17.43 6.27
C ALA A 20 -20.34 -17.98 7.23
N LYS A 21 -20.11 -17.89 8.55
CA LYS A 21 -21.09 -18.32 9.57
C LYS A 21 -22.35 -17.45 9.55
N ASP A 22 -22.20 -16.15 9.36
CA ASP A 22 -23.31 -15.19 9.34
C ASP A 22 -24.21 -15.42 8.12
N VAL A 23 -23.62 -15.68 6.94
CA VAL A 23 -24.37 -16.03 5.73
C VAL A 23 -25.17 -17.33 5.91
N THR A 24 -24.62 -18.35 6.56
CA THR A 24 -25.38 -19.58 6.88
C THR A 24 -26.56 -19.32 7.83
N LYS A 25 -26.51 -18.24 8.62
CA LYS A 25 -27.59 -17.80 9.53
C LYS A 25 -28.58 -16.83 8.86
N GLY A 26 -28.40 -16.52 7.57
CA GLY A 26 -29.28 -15.61 6.81
C GLY A 26 -28.91 -14.13 6.95
N ILE A 27 -27.76 -13.79 7.53
CA ILE A 27 -27.23 -12.42 7.53
C ILE A 27 -26.52 -12.18 6.19
N THR A 28 -26.71 -11.02 5.58
CA THR A 28 -26.05 -10.71 4.30
C THR A 28 -24.54 -10.56 4.45
N LEU A 29 -23.79 -10.92 3.40
CA LEU A 29 -22.34 -10.79 3.36
C LEU A 29 -21.91 -9.34 3.56
N SER A 30 -22.57 -8.40 2.90
CA SER A 30 -22.35 -6.96 3.05
C SER A 30 -22.51 -6.48 4.50
N GLN A 31 -23.49 -7.01 5.24
CA GLN A 31 -23.74 -6.66 6.63
C GLN A 31 -22.73 -7.29 7.58
N SER A 32 -22.30 -8.52 7.33
CA SER A 32 -21.24 -9.13 8.16
C SER A 32 -19.89 -8.42 7.97
N LEU A 33 -19.53 -8.09 6.73
CA LEU A 33 -18.26 -7.41 6.42
C LEU A 33 -18.24 -5.95 6.91
N SER A 34 -19.38 -5.27 6.97
CA SER A 34 -19.46 -3.89 7.47
C SER A 34 -19.17 -3.75 8.96
N ASN A 35 -19.23 -4.84 9.73
CA ASN A 35 -18.78 -4.88 11.13
C ASN A 35 -17.27 -4.67 11.29
N HIS A 36 -16.50 -4.73 10.19
CA HIS A 36 -15.05 -4.58 10.18
C HIS A 36 -14.61 -3.45 9.23
N PRO A 37 -15.01 -2.18 9.48
CA PRO A 37 -14.80 -1.06 8.55
C PRO A 37 -13.32 -0.71 8.31
N LYS A 38 -12.44 -1.09 9.24
CA LYS A 38 -10.97 -0.95 9.07
C LYS A 38 -10.38 -1.93 8.06
N LEU A 39 -11.03 -3.08 7.86
CA LEU A 39 -10.58 -4.14 6.94
C LEU A 39 -11.34 -4.08 5.62
N PHE A 40 -12.63 -3.70 5.66
CA PHE A 40 -13.49 -3.58 4.50
C PHE A 40 -14.04 -2.15 4.43
N PRO A 41 -13.39 -1.25 3.67
CA PRO A 41 -13.89 0.10 3.44
C PRO A 41 -15.32 0.12 2.93
N GLY A 42 -16.07 1.19 3.24
CA GLY A 42 -17.51 1.28 2.94
C GLY A 42 -17.88 1.11 1.47
N ILE A 43 -16.96 1.43 0.55
CA ILE A 43 -17.17 1.19 -0.88
C ILE A 43 -17.24 -0.31 -1.21
N ILE A 44 -16.43 -1.14 -0.56
CA ILE A 44 -16.43 -2.59 -0.74
C ILE A 44 -17.76 -3.17 -0.30
N THR A 45 -18.20 -2.82 0.90
CA THR A 45 -19.47 -3.32 1.43
C THR A 45 -20.67 -2.84 0.61
N SER A 46 -20.58 -1.66 -0.01
CA SER A 46 -21.62 -1.12 -0.88
C SER A 46 -21.72 -1.88 -2.21
N ILE A 47 -20.59 -2.18 -2.85
CA ILE A 47 -20.54 -3.00 -4.09
C ILE A 47 -21.11 -4.40 -3.82
N ILE A 48 -20.73 -5.01 -2.70
CA ILE A 48 -21.26 -6.31 -2.28
C ILE A 48 -22.76 -6.23 -2.02
N LYS A 49 -23.24 -5.19 -1.32
CA LYS A 49 -24.65 -5.00 -1.02
C LYS A 49 -25.49 -4.92 -2.31
N VAL A 50 -25.07 -4.11 -3.27
CA VAL A 50 -25.74 -3.99 -4.58
C VAL A 50 -25.73 -5.34 -5.31
N GLY A 51 -24.61 -6.06 -5.28
CA GLY A 51 -24.48 -7.40 -5.85
C GLY A 51 -25.41 -8.43 -5.19
N GLU A 52 -25.54 -8.40 -3.87
CA GLU A 52 -26.46 -9.27 -3.13
C GLU A 52 -27.93 -8.96 -3.42
N GLU A 53 -28.32 -7.68 -3.36
CA GLU A 53 -29.72 -7.24 -3.58
C GLU A 53 -30.19 -7.51 -5.02
N SER A 54 -29.28 -7.41 -5.99
CA SER A 54 -29.58 -7.65 -7.41
C SER A 54 -29.34 -9.11 -7.86
N GLY A 55 -28.84 -9.97 -6.97
CA GLY A 55 -28.43 -11.33 -7.32
C GLY A 55 -27.26 -11.40 -8.30
N THR A 56 -26.46 -10.35 -8.41
CA THR A 56 -25.30 -10.25 -9.32
C THR A 56 -23.95 -10.24 -8.59
N LEU A 57 -23.82 -11.07 -7.55
CA LEU A 57 -22.62 -11.12 -6.71
C LEU A 57 -21.34 -11.41 -7.52
N ASP A 58 -21.42 -12.21 -8.59
CA ASP A 58 -20.29 -12.47 -9.50
C ASP A 58 -19.76 -11.19 -10.18
N LYS A 59 -20.68 -10.29 -10.58
CA LYS A 59 -20.31 -8.98 -11.15
C LYS A 59 -19.69 -8.08 -10.08
N ALA A 60 -20.26 -8.07 -8.88
CA ALA A 60 -19.71 -7.33 -7.75
C ALA A 60 -18.28 -7.79 -7.40
N MET A 61 -18.01 -9.10 -7.40
CA MET A 61 -16.65 -9.63 -7.18
C MET A 61 -15.67 -9.21 -8.29
N THR A 62 -16.14 -9.16 -9.53
CA THR A 62 -15.34 -8.68 -10.68
C THR A 62 -15.02 -7.19 -10.54
N GLU A 63 -15.98 -6.39 -10.13
CA GLU A 63 -15.80 -4.96 -9.87
C GLU A 63 -14.84 -4.71 -8.71
N LEU A 64 -14.94 -5.49 -7.62
CA LEU A 64 -13.99 -5.43 -6.51
C LEU A 64 -12.57 -5.79 -6.94
N LYS A 65 -12.41 -6.81 -7.79
CA LYS A 65 -11.10 -7.16 -8.36
C LYS A 65 -10.51 -5.96 -9.10
N SER A 66 -11.28 -5.34 -10.00
CA SER A 66 -10.81 -4.16 -10.76
C SER A 66 -10.48 -2.98 -9.85
N PHE A 67 -11.28 -2.75 -8.81
CA PHE A 67 -11.00 -1.73 -7.79
C PHE A 67 -9.65 -1.97 -7.09
N PHE A 68 -9.42 -3.20 -6.59
CA PHE A 68 -8.16 -3.54 -5.91
C PHE A 68 -6.94 -3.51 -6.84
N GLU A 69 -7.09 -3.94 -8.09
CA GLU A 69 -6.01 -3.84 -9.10
C GLU A 69 -5.65 -2.38 -9.38
N ALA A 70 -6.64 -1.49 -9.50
CA ALA A 70 -6.43 -0.07 -9.69
C ALA A 70 -5.75 0.57 -8.47
N GLU A 71 -6.20 0.22 -7.26
CA GLU A 71 -5.62 0.70 -6.01
C GLU A 71 -4.16 0.24 -5.86
N LEU A 72 -3.88 -1.05 -6.08
CA LEU A 72 -2.53 -1.59 -6.05
C LEU A 72 -1.62 -0.92 -7.08
N LYS A 73 -2.11 -0.72 -8.31
CA LYS A 73 -1.35 -0.02 -9.36
C LYS A 73 -1.06 1.42 -8.96
N ASN A 74 -2.01 2.11 -8.34
CA ASN A 74 -1.81 3.47 -7.86
C ASN A 74 -0.75 3.53 -6.76
N GLN A 75 -0.81 2.63 -5.78
CA GLN A 75 0.19 2.55 -4.72
C GLN A 75 1.58 2.25 -5.29
N LEU A 76 1.70 1.24 -6.16
CA LEU A 76 2.98 0.90 -6.81
C LEU A 76 3.53 2.08 -7.63
N ARG A 77 2.67 2.84 -8.30
CA ARG A 77 3.08 4.06 -9.01
C ARG A 77 3.65 5.09 -8.06
N ILE A 78 2.96 5.39 -6.95
CA ILE A 78 3.44 6.35 -5.95
C ILE A 78 4.80 5.90 -5.39
N PHE A 79 4.92 4.62 -4.99
CA PHE A 79 6.19 4.08 -4.51
C PHE A 79 7.29 4.20 -5.55
N SER A 80 7.02 3.84 -6.81
CA SER A 80 7.99 3.93 -7.91
C SER A 80 8.41 5.38 -8.19
N SER A 81 7.46 6.32 -8.18
CA SER A 81 7.73 7.75 -8.37
C SER A 81 8.56 8.36 -7.24
N MET A 82 8.52 7.80 -6.03
CA MET A 82 9.38 8.26 -4.92
C MET A 82 10.83 7.75 -5.04
N ILE A 83 11.11 6.72 -5.84
CA ILE A 83 12.47 6.19 -6.00
C ILE A 83 13.39 7.22 -6.68
N GLU A 84 12.90 7.89 -7.72
CA GLU A 84 13.68 8.90 -8.47
C GLU A 84 14.21 10.05 -7.60
N PRO A 85 13.40 10.77 -6.79
CA PRO A 85 13.90 11.83 -5.94
C PRO A 85 14.85 11.32 -4.84
N ILE A 86 14.64 10.10 -4.33
CA ILE A 86 15.55 9.48 -3.34
C ILE A 86 16.93 9.23 -3.96
N LEU A 87 16.97 8.65 -5.17
CA LEU A 87 18.22 8.42 -5.89
C LEU A 87 18.94 9.74 -6.22
N THR A 88 18.19 10.75 -6.65
CA THR A 88 18.74 12.08 -6.97
C THR A 88 19.36 12.73 -5.74
N LEU A 89 18.67 12.71 -4.60
CA LEU A 89 19.18 13.22 -3.33
C LEU A 89 20.44 12.48 -2.90
N PHE A 90 20.44 11.15 -2.99
CA PHE A 90 21.58 10.31 -2.66
C PHE A 90 22.82 10.67 -3.51
N ILE A 91 22.65 10.78 -4.82
CA ILE A 91 23.73 11.19 -5.74
C ILE A 91 24.23 12.60 -5.39
N GLY A 92 23.32 13.53 -5.11
CA GLY A 92 23.67 14.89 -4.69
C GLY A 92 24.54 14.92 -3.43
N VAL A 93 24.21 14.11 -2.42
CA VAL A 93 25.01 13.99 -1.18
C VAL A 93 26.39 13.41 -1.47
N VAL A 94 26.48 12.36 -2.29
CA VAL A 94 27.77 11.74 -2.67
C VAL A 94 28.66 12.75 -3.39
N ILE A 95 28.11 13.51 -4.34
CA ILE A 95 28.86 14.54 -5.07
C ILE A 95 29.33 15.65 -4.12
N ALA A 96 28.44 16.15 -3.25
CA ALA A 96 28.79 17.19 -2.28
C ALA A 96 29.93 16.72 -1.34
N PHE A 97 29.86 15.47 -0.85
CA PHE A 97 30.90 14.89 -0.03
C PHE A 97 32.24 14.76 -0.77
N ALA A 98 32.21 14.33 -2.03
CA ALA A 98 33.41 14.24 -2.87
C ALA A 98 34.07 15.61 -3.08
N VAL A 99 33.28 16.65 -3.39
CA VAL A 99 33.78 18.02 -3.58
C VAL A 99 34.43 18.55 -2.29
N LEU A 100 33.77 18.38 -1.14
CA LEU A 100 34.33 18.81 0.15
C LEU A 100 35.64 18.09 0.48
N SER A 101 35.74 16.80 0.16
CA SER A 101 36.96 16.01 0.35
C SER A 101 38.12 16.51 -0.50
N LEU A 102 37.85 17.01 -1.70
CA LEU A 102 38.87 17.57 -2.60
C LEU A 102 39.28 19.01 -2.21
N ILE A 103 38.35 19.82 -1.72
CA ILE A 103 38.60 21.22 -1.37
C ILE A 103 39.35 21.35 -0.03
N SER A 104 39.07 20.48 0.94
CA SER A 104 39.73 20.48 2.26
C SER A 104 41.27 20.54 2.22
N PRO A 105 41.98 19.68 1.47
CA PRO A 105 43.44 19.75 1.38
C PRO A 105 43.95 21.03 0.69
N ILE A 106 43.21 21.58 -0.27
CA ILE A 106 43.59 22.83 -0.96
C ILE A 106 43.64 23.99 0.05
N TYR A 107 42.65 24.08 0.94
CA TYR A 107 42.65 25.12 1.98
C TYR A 107 43.80 24.97 2.98
N GLN A 108 44.20 23.74 3.31
CA GLN A 108 45.34 23.48 4.18
C GLN A 108 46.64 23.98 3.53
N ILE A 109 46.86 23.65 2.25
CA ILE A 109 48.04 24.09 1.49
C ILE A 109 48.12 25.62 1.40
N VAL A 110 47.01 26.29 1.06
CA VAL A 110 46.98 27.77 0.96
C VAL A 110 47.21 28.43 2.33
N GLY A 111 46.66 27.85 3.40
CA GLY A 111 46.84 28.34 4.76
C GLY A 111 48.28 28.23 5.26
N ASP A 112 48.98 27.16 4.91
CA ASP A 112 50.39 26.96 5.27
C ASP A 112 51.32 27.90 4.49
N VAL A 113 51.04 28.14 3.20
CA VAL A 113 51.82 29.07 2.36
C VAL A 113 51.65 30.52 2.81
N SER A 114 50.51 30.91 3.37
CA SER A 114 50.28 32.29 3.86
C SER A 114 50.98 32.60 5.19
N LYS A 115 51.50 31.60 5.91
CA LYS A 115 52.15 31.76 7.23
C LYS A 115 53.68 31.75 7.18
N GLY A 116 54.29 31.45 6.03
CA GLY A 116 55.73 31.56 5.77
C GLY A 116 56.07 32.83 4.99
#